data_AF-A0AA42T153-F1
#
_entry.id   AF-A0AA42T153-F1
#
_cell.length_a   1.000
_cell.length_b   1.000
_cell.length_c   1.000
_cell.angle_alpha   90.00
_cell.angle_beta   90.00
_cell.angle_gamma   90.00
#
_symmetry.space_group_name_H-M   'P 1'
#
loop_
_entity.id
_entity.type
_entity.pdbx_description
1 polymer ?
#
loop_
_entity_poly.entity_id
_entity_poly.type
_entity_poly.pdbx_seq_one_letter_code
_entity_poly.pdbx_strand_id
1 'polypeptide(L)'
;MTYRGSSSPVRRLATLARRLLLGALWIGWGVVRFLFWGFIILTIPFARLFILFPLSMGIIGGAGVAIFFAWNGAWADAGSAALVSFVSAVLFGGYSYCAEKMDPTVGMMPPPVRWRTDWRYD
;
A
#
# COMPACT_ATOMS: atom_id res chain seq x y z
N MET A 1 -6.34 64.94 -30.81
CA MET A 1 -6.11 64.78 -29.36
C MET A 1 -6.52 63.36 -28.95
N THR A 2 -5.58 62.42 -28.98
CA THR A 2 -5.81 61.03 -28.60
C THR A 2 -5.44 60.84 -27.13
N TYR A 3 -6.44 60.74 -26.25
CA TYR A 3 -6.27 60.31 -24.86
C TYR A 3 -5.74 58.87 -24.84
N ARG A 4 -4.43 58.72 -24.66
CA ARG A 4 -3.77 57.42 -24.53
C ARG A 4 -3.08 57.39 -23.18
N GLY A 5 -3.62 56.64 -22.22
CA GLY A 5 -2.87 56.28 -21.02
C GLY A 5 -3.69 56.16 -19.75
N SER A 6 -4.54 55.12 -19.63
CA SER A 6 -5.08 54.76 -18.32
C SER A 6 -5.22 53.25 -18.07
N SER A 7 -4.47 52.40 -18.80
CA SER A 7 -4.58 50.94 -18.66
C SER A 7 -3.33 50.26 -18.07
N SER A 8 -2.55 50.94 -17.22
CA SER A 8 -1.24 50.41 -16.76
C SER A 8 -1.22 49.71 -15.38
N PRO A 9 -2.01 50.10 -14.35
CA PRO A 9 -1.90 49.46 -13.04
C PRO A 9 -2.76 48.20 -12.92
N VAL A 10 -3.99 48.22 -13.45
CA VAL A 10 -4.95 47.10 -13.36
C VAL A 10 -4.47 45.87 -14.12
N ARG A 11 -3.87 46.05 -15.32
CA ARG A 11 -3.29 44.94 -16.10
C ARG A 11 -2.07 44.32 -15.40
N ARG A 12 -1.25 45.13 -14.71
CA ARG A 12 -0.10 44.62 -13.93
C ARG A 12 -0.55 43.84 -12.70
N LEU A 13 -1.55 44.35 -11.97
CA LEU A 13 -2.18 43.65 -10.85
C LEU A 13 -2.84 42.33 -11.29
N ALA A 14 -3.57 42.33 -12.40
CA ALA A 14 -4.18 41.11 -12.94
C ALA A 14 -3.13 40.07 -13.36
N THR A 15 -1.99 40.51 -13.88
CA THR A 15 -0.89 39.61 -14.28
C THR A 15 -0.17 39.02 -13.06
N LEU A 16 0.01 39.80 -11.98
CA LEU A 16 0.56 39.33 -10.70
C LEU A 16 -0.40 38.35 -10.01
N ALA A 17 -1.70 38.67 -9.95
CA ALA A 17 -2.73 37.79 -9.40
C ALA A 17 -2.78 36.45 -10.15
N ARG A 18 -2.70 36.48 -11.49
CA ARG A 18 -2.63 35.26 -12.32
C ARG A 18 -1.39 34.43 -12.02
N ARG A 19 -0.21 35.06 -11.85
CA ARG A 19 1.03 34.35 -11.51
C ARG A 19 0.97 33.73 -10.12
N LEU A 20 0.38 34.41 -9.15
CA LEU A 20 0.17 33.89 -7.79
C LEU A 20 -0.81 32.71 -7.79
N LEU A 21 -1.93 32.81 -8.53
CA LEU A 21 -2.89 31.72 -8.68
C LEU A 21 -2.26 30.48 -9.34
N LEU A 22 -1.51 30.68 -10.43
CA LEU A 22 -0.78 29.59 -11.09
C LEU A 22 0.29 28.99 -10.17
N GLY A 23 1.02 29.83 -9.42
CA GLY A 23 1.99 29.37 -8.42
C GLY A 23 1.34 28.55 -7.31
N ALA A 24 0.21 28.99 -6.78
CA ALA A 24 -0.55 28.27 -5.77
C ALA A 24 -1.08 26.92 -6.29
N LEU A 25 -1.57 26.87 -7.53
CA LEU A 25 -1.98 25.62 -8.19
C LEU A 25 -0.81 24.66 -8.37
N TRP A 26 0.36 25.17 -8.78
CA TRP A 26 1.58 24.36 -8.91
C TRP A 26 2.07 23.80 -7.57
N ILE A 27 2.05 24.61 -6.52
CA ILE A 27 2.41 24.18 -5.17
C ILE A 27 1.39 23.14 -4.67
N GLY A 28 0.09 23.41 -4.84
CA GLY A 28 -0.97 22.45 -4.48
C GLY A 28 -0.80 21.12 -5.20
N TRP A 29 -0.52 21.14 -6.51
CA TRP A 29 -0.22 19.94 -7.28
C TRP A 29 1.05 19.23 -6.82
N GLY A 30 2.10 19.98 -6.49
CA GLY A 30 3.34 19.45 -5.92
C GLY A 30 3.11 18.73 -4.59
N VAL A 31 2.29 19.30 -3.70
CA VAL A 31 1.92 18.69 -2.43
C VAL A 31 1.11 17.42 -2.64
N VAL A 32 0.11 17.42 -3.52
CA VAL A 32 -0.68 16.22 -3.83
C VAL A 32 0.21 15.11 -4.37
N ARG A 33 1.12 15.44 -5.30
CA ARG A 33 2.07 14.46 -5.85
C ARG A 33 3.03 13.95 -4.78
N PHE A 34 3.54 14.81 -3.91
CA PHE A 34 4.41 14.42 -2.81
C PHE A 34 3.70 13.47 -1.83
N LEU A 35 2.46 13.79 -1.43
CA LEU A 35 1.66 12.94 -0.55
C LEU A 35 1.35 11.58 -1.19
N PHE A 36 1.01 11.57 -2.48
CA PHE A 36 0.74 10.34 -3.21
C PHE A 36 1.97 9.43 -3.27
N TRP A 37 3.13 9.95 -3.67
CA TRP A 37 4.37 9.16 -3.72
C TRP A 37 4.87 8.77 -2.33
N GLY A 38 4.74 9.68 -1.35
CA GLY A 38 5.06 9.39 0.05
C GLY A 38 4.20 8.25 0.61
N PHE A 39 2.91 8.23 0.29
CA PHE A 39 2.01 7.14 0.66
C PHE A 39 2.41 5.83 -0.01
N ILE A 40 2.70 5.83 -1.32
CA ILE A 40 3.18 4.63 -2.02
C ILE A 40 4.43 4.08 -1.33
N ILE A 41 5.46 4.91 -1.12
CA ILE A 41 6.71 4.50 -0.49
C ILE A 41 6.47 3.95 0.92
N LEU A 42 5.61 4.62 1.70
CA LEU A 42 5.24 4.18 3.04
C LEU A 42 4.53 2.83 3.02
N THR A 43 3.72 2.54 1.99
CA THR A 43 3.00 1.27 1.85
C THR A 43 3.85 0.12 1.32
N ILE A 44 4.98 0.37 0.64
CA ILE A 44 5.89 -0.68 0.13
C ILE A 44 6.27 -1.72 1.21
N PRO A 45 6.76 -1.34 2.41
CA PRO A 45 7.10 -2.32 3.44
C PRO A 45 5.88 -3.09 3.97
N PHE A 46 4.67 -2.51 3.88
CA PHE A 46 3.42 -3.15 4.29
C PHE A 46 2.72 -3.91 3.16
N ALA A 47 3.14 -3.75 1.90
CA ALA A 47 2.50 -4.38 0.74
C ALA A 47 2.40 -5.90 0.91
N ARG A 48 3.42 -6.50 1.54
CA ARG A 48 3.45 -7.91 1.89
C ARG A 48 2.34 -8.28 2.88
N LEU A 49 2.12 -7.48 3.92
CA LEU A 49 1.03 -7.69 4.88
C LEU A 49 -0.34 -7.52 4.22
N PHE A 50 -0.50 -6.54 3.34
CA PHE A 50 -1.73 -6.33 2.57
C PHE A 50 -2.09 -7.50 1.65
N ILE A 51 -1.11 -8.30 1.21
CA ILE A 51 -1.34 -9.48 0.38
C ILE A 51 -1.51 -10.74 1.24
N LEU A 52 -0.61 -10.97 2.20
CA LEU A 52 -0.60 -12.21 2.99
C LEU A 52 -1.77 -12.29 3.98
N PHE A 53 -2.19 -11.17 4.57
CA PHE A 53 -3.27 -11.14 5.57
C PHE A 53 -4.65 -11.53 5.02
N PRO A 54 -5.15 -10.96 3.89
CA PRO A 54 -6.42 -11.42 3.33
C PRO A 54 -6.35 -12.86 2.83
N LEU A 55 -5.20 -13.30 2.31
CA LEU A 55 -5.01 -14.68 1.89
C LEU A 55 -5.07 -15.66 3.07
N SER A 56 -4.42 -15.36 4.20
CA SER A 56 -4.50 -16.22 5.38
C SER A 56 -5.91 -16.26 5.97
N MET A 57 -6.63 -15.13 5.99
CA MET A 57 -8.04 -15.08 6.37
C MET A 57 -8.93 -15.88 5.42
N GLY A 58 -8.66 -15.86 4.10
CA GLY A 58 -9.37 -16.66 3.12
C GLY A 58 -9.16 -18.17 3.31
N ILE A 59 -7.93 -18.59 3.67
CA ILE A 59 -7.62 -19.99 3.98
C ILE A 59 -8.39 -20.45 5.22
N ILE A 60 -8.21 -19.76 6.35
CA ILE A 60 -8.78 -20.15 7.64
C ILE A 60 -10.30 -20.00 7.63
N GLY A 61 -10.78 -18.86 7.15
CA GLY A 61 -12.20 -18.54 7.05
C GLY A 61 -12.93 -19.45 6.06
N GLY A 62 -12.37 -19.66 4.86
CA GLY A 62 -12.94 -20.57 3.87
C GLY A 62 -13.03 -22.01 4.38
N ALA A 63 -12.01 -22.49 5.07
CA ALA A 63 -12.03 -23.83 5.68
C ALA A 63 -13.08 -23.95 6.79
N GLY A 64 -13.17 -22.96 7.68
CA GLY A 64 -14.16 -22.95 8.76
C GLY A 64 -15.59 -22.87 8.24
N VAL A 65 -15.84 -22.02 7.24
CA VAL A 65 -17.15 -21.88 6.59
C VAL A 65 -17.52 -23.16 5.82
N ALA A 66 -16.55 -23.82 5.17
CA ALA A 66 -16.80 -25.09 4.49
C ALA A 66 -17.25 -26.19 5.47
N ILE A 67 -16.60 -26.29 6.64
CA ILE A 67 -17.00 -27.23 7.70
C ILE A 67 -18.40 -26.91 8.20
N PHE A 68 -18.71 -25.63 8.42
CA PHE A 68 -20.04 -25.21 8.85
C PHE A 68 -21.13 -25.56 7.83
N PHE A 69 -20.92 -25.29 6.54
CA PHE A 69 -21.89 -25.65 5.50
C PHE A 69 -22.02 -27.15 5.31
N ALA A 70 -20.92 -27.90 5.39
CA ALA A 70 -20.96 -29.37 5.33
C ALA A 70 -21.77 -29.95 6.49
N TRP A 71 -21.61 -29.40 7.70
CA TRP A 71 -22.39 -29.80 8.88
C TRP A 71 -23.90 -29.56 8.70
N ASN A 72 -24.27 -28.48 8.00
CA ASN A 72 -25.68 -28.14 7.72
C ASN A 72 -26.23 -28.84 6.47
N GLY A 73 -25.46 -29.74 5.83
CA GLY A 73 -25.88 -30.47 4.62
C GLY A 73 -25.87 -29.63 3.34
N ALA A 74 -25.37 -28.40 3.38
CA ALA A 74 -25.25 -27.49 2.25
C ALA A 74 -23.94 -27.76 1.46
N TRP A 75 -23.85 -28.94 0.83
CA TRP A 75 -22.61 -29.42 0.20
C TRP A 75 -22.11 -28.56 -0.97
N ALA A 76 -23.01 -27.90 -1.70
CA ALA A 76 -22.62 -26.99 -2.79
C ALA A 76 -21.92 -25.73 -2.27
N ASP A 77 -22.43 -25.15 -1.18
CA ASP A 77 -21.83 -23.99 -0.52
C ASP A 77 -20.54 -24.37 0.22
N ALA A 78 -20.51 -25.58 0.80
CA ALA A 78 -19.30 -26.14 1.41
C ALA A 78 -18.18 -26.33 0.38
N GLY A 79 -18.50 -26.87 -0.80
CA GLY A 79 -17.54 -27.02 -1.90
C GLY A 79 -17.00 -25.68 -2.39
N SER A 80 -17.88 -24.67 -2.50
CA SER A 80 -17.49 -23.32 -2.89
C SER A 80 -16.56 -22.67 -1.86
N ALA A 81 -16.88 -22.79 -0.57
CA ALA A 81 -16.04 -22.29 0.51
C ALA A 81 -14.68 -23.01 0.59
N ALA A 82 -14.66 -24.32 0.38
CA ALA A 82 -13.44 -25.12 0.31
C ALA A 82 -12.56 -24.71 -0.89
N LEU A 83 -13.17 -24.42 -2.05
CA LEU A 83 -12.46 -23.92 -3.23
C LEU A 83 -11.82 -22.56 -2.94
N VAL A 84 -12.51 -21.64 -2.27
CA VAL A 84 -11.96 -20.34 -1.87
C VAL A 84 -10.76 -20.50 -0.95
N SER A 85 -10.85 -21.41 0.04
CA SER A 85 -9.73 -21.74 0.92
C SER A 85 -8.53 -22.28 0.14
N PHE A 86 -8.78 -23.22 -0.79
CA PHE A 86 -7.74 -23.82 -1.62
C PHE A 86 -7.05 -22.80 -2.54
N VAL A 87 -7.82 -21.97 -3.25
CA VAL A 87 -7.26 -20.92 -4.12
C VAL A 87 -6.43 -19.93 -3.30
N SER A 88 -6.91 -19.55 -2.11
CA SER A 88 -6.17 -18.67 -1.21
C SER A 88 -4.85 -19.31 -0.76
N ALA A 89 -4.84 -20.61 -0.48
CA ALA A 89 -3.62 -21.35 -0.11
C ALA A 89 -2.62 -21.42 -1.27
N VAL A 90 -3.09 -21.68 -2.49
CA VAL A 90 -2.24 -21.71 -3.69
C VAL A 90 -1.61 -20.33 -3.95
N LEU A 91 -2.40 -19.26 -3.87
CA LEU A 91 -1.91 -17.89 -4.05
C LEU A 91 -0.91 -17.50 -2.95
N PHE A 92 -1.17 -17.89 -1.70
CA PHE A 92 -0.26 -17.65 -0.58
C PHE A 92 1.09 -18.37 -0.78
N GLY A 93 1.04 -19.65 -1.17
CA GLY A 93 2.23 -20.45 -1.45
C GLY A 93 3.00 -19.93 -2.67
N GLY A 94 2.31 -19.61 -3.76
CA GLY A 94 2.92 -19.06 -4.98
C GLY A 94 3.58 -17.71 -4.74
N TYR A 95 2.92 -16.80 -4.02
CA TYR A 95 3.52 -15.53 -3.63
C TYR A 95 4.76 -15.74 -2.76
N SER A 96 4.68 -16.64 -1.76
CA SER A 96 5.80 -16.93 -0.86
C SER A 96 7.00 -17.52 -1.61
N TYR A 97 6.76 -18.43 -2.56
CA TYR A 97 7.79 -19.01 -3.42
C TYR A 97 8.47 -17.97 -4.30
N CYS A 98 7.68 -17.09 -4.93
CA CYS A 98 8.22 -15.99 -5.74
C CYS A 98 9.02 -15.00 -4.89
N ALA A 99 8.55 -14.69 -3.68
CA ALA A 99 9.25 -13.81 -2.76
C ALA A 99 10.61 -14.41 -2.33
N GLU A 100 10.64 -15.70 -1.99
CA GLU A 100 11.87 -16.42 -1.60
C GLU A 100 12.91 -16.44 -2.72
N LYS A 101 12.47 -16.54 -3.99
CA LYS A 101 13.35 -16.46 -5.17
C LYS A 101 13.93 -15.06 -5.41
N MET A 102 13.22 -14.00 -5.03
CA MET A 102 13.65 -12.61 -5.24
C MET A 102 14.58 -12.10 -4.13
N ASP A 103 14.42 -12.59 -2.90
CA ASP A 103 15.31 -12.29 -1.78
C ASP A 103 15.42 -13.51 -0.85
N PRO A 104 16.57 -14.21 -0.79
CA PRO A 104 16.72 -15.43 0.00
C PRO A 104 16.68 -15.20 1.52
N THR A 105 16.72 -13.95 2.00
CA THR A 105 16.51 -13.63 3.42
C THR A 105 15.04 -13.69 3.84
N VAL A 106 14.12 -13.87 2.89
CA VAL A 106 12.65 -13.89 3.06
C VAL A 106 12.12 -14.95 4.03
N GLY A 107 12.82 -16.07 4.17
CA GLY A 107 12.48 -17.15 5.11
C GLY A 107 13.40 -17.21 6.34
N MET A 108 14.44 -16.37 6.41
CA MET A 108 15.36 -16.39 7.53
C MET A 108 14.75 -15.62 8.69
N MET A 109 14.50 -16.32 9.79
CA MET A 109 14.23 -15.68 11.07
C MET A 109 15.41 -14.72 11.35
N PRO A 110 15.16 -13.44 11.66
CA PRO A 110 16.24 -12.49 11.90
C PRO A 110 17.17 -13.11 12.94
N PRO A 111 18.50 -13.10 12.71
CA PRO A 111 19.43 -13.71 13.64
C PRO A 111 19.14 -13.14 15.04
N PRO A 112 19.05 -13.99 16.07
CA PRO A 112 18.76 -13.52 17.42
C PRO A 112 19.76 -12.41 17.74
N VAL A 113 19.24 -11.24 18.12
CA VAL A 113 20.06 -10.09 18.51
C VAL A 113 20.96 -10.56 19.64
N ARG A 114 22.20 -10.90 19.32
CA ARG A 114 23.23 -11.15 20.32
C ARG A 114 23.55 -9.77 20.87
N TRP A 115 22.83 -9.38 21.92
CA TRP A 115 23.25 -8.29 22.78
C TRP A 115 24.65 -8.64 23.25
N ARG A 116 25.65 -7.98 22.67
CA ARG A 116 27.04 -8.10 23.08
C ARG A 116 27.11 -7.55 24.50
N THR A 117 26.99 -8.42 25.50
CA THR A 117 27.22 -8.09 26.90
C THR A 117 28.73 -8.06 27.17
N ASP A 118 29.48 -7.25 26.42
CA ASP A 118 30.87 -6.91 26.76
C ASP A 118 30.82 -5.72 27.71
N TRP A 119 30.33 -5.94 28.94
CA TRP A 119 30.45 -5.00 30.05
C TRP A 119 31.66 -5.34 30.94
N ARG A 120 32.65 -6.03 30.38
CA ARG A 120 33.91 -6.28 31.08
C ARG A 120 34.74 -4.99 31.01
N TYR A 121 34.56 -4.16 32.02
CA TYR A 121 35.52 -3.13 32.38
C TYR A 121 36.80 -3.85 32.81
N ASP A 122 37.87 -3.68 32.04
CA ASP A 122 39.24 -3.83 32.53
C ASP A 122 39.60 -2.65 33.43
#